data_AF-A0A1S2XI85-F1
#
_entry.id   AF-A0A1S2XI85-F1
#
_cell.length_a   1.000
_cell.length_b   1.000
_cell.length_c   1.000
_cell.angle_alpha   90.00
_cell.angle_beta   90.00
_cell.angle_gamma   90.00
#
_symmetry.space_group_name_H-M   'P 1'
#
loop_
_entity.id
_entity.type
_entity.pdbx_description
1 polymer ?
#
loop_
_entity_poly.entity_id
_entity_poly.type
_entity_poly.pdbx_seq_one_letter_code
_entity_poly.pdbx_strand_id
1 'polypeptide(L)'
;MGVTKEQLLARLKELQITFSQYEHPVILTVEEGEKYVGNLGGGMSKNLFLKDRKQRFYIVSALANTKVDIKVLSQRLGLGKGGLRMAPAEALGEILQVPLGCVTPFAIVNDSARDVALLLDQGFKTQEYCFFHPLSNDMSISLNAHDLDKFLKSIGRDPSYVDFEANPTVSKDQPPDLAALVPPSLGVMPQQSETQPSSQVPADGNHVSVNNKSQTVSGKNSVKCDIQCSFMYHLHEWNHHIFLFDNYTIGLSFHVYLFFY
;
A
#
# COMPACT_ATOMS: atom_id res chain seq x y z
N MET A 1 -9.72 11.85 -0.74
CA MET A 1 -8.51 11.80 0.09
C MET A 1 -8.71 10.69 1.08
N GLY A 2 -7.64 9.96 1.42
CA GLY A 2 -7.75 8.82 2.33
C GLY A 2 -8.08 9.26 3.75
N VAL A 3 -8.62 8.33 4.54
CA VAL A 3 -8.75 8.42 5.99
C VAL A 3 -7.35 8.59 6.59
N THR A 4 -7.19 9.54 7.51
CA THR A 4 -5.90 9.74 8.21
C THR A 4 -5.73 8.77 9.38
N LYS A 5 -4.50 8.64 9.90
CA LYS A 5 -4.20 7.93 11.15
C LYS A 5 -5.14 8.38 12.27
N GLU A 6 -5.30 9.68 12.46
CA GLU A 6 -6.09 10.28 13.54
C GLU A 6 -7.58 9.94 13.39
N GLN A 7 -8.09 9.96 12.16
CA GLN A 7 -9.47 9.58 11.85
C GLN A 7 -9.72 8.08 12.10
N LEU A 8 -8.77 7.20 11.75
CA LEU A 8 -8.85 5.77 12.08
C LEU A 8 -8.81 5.55 13.60
N LEU A 9 -7.88 6.19 14.31
CA LEU A 9 -7.74 6.04 15.76
C LEU A 9 -8.96 6.61 16.51
N ALA A 10 -9.61 7.65 15.98
CA ALA A 10 -10.90 8.12 16.46
C ALA A 10 -12.00 7.07 16.19
N ARG A 11 -12.07 6.53 14.97
CA ARG A 11 -13.08 5.52 14.59
C ARG A 11 -12.98 4.24 15.42
N LEU A 12 -11.77 3.77 15.73
CA LEU A 12 -11.59 2.62 16.63
C LEU A 12 -12.14 2.92 18.04
N LYS A 13 -11.96 4.14 18.56
CA LYS A 13 -12.53 4.57 19.86
C LYS A 13 -14.07 4.67 19.81
N GLU A 14 -14.64 5.23 18.74
CA GLU A 14 -16.11 5.26 18.53
C GLU A 14 -16.72 3.86 18.54
N LEU A 15 -16.06 2.90 17.90
CA LEU A 15 -16.47 1.49 17.84
C LEU A 15 -16.25 0.74 19.17
N GLN A 16 -15.68 1.38 20.19
CA GLN A 16 -15.28 0.74 21.45
C GLN A 16 -14.34 -0.46 21.20
N ILE A 17 -13.35 -0.28 20.33
CA ILE A 17 -12.26 -1.24 20.13
C ILE A 17 -11.13 -0.89 21.08
N THR A 18 -10.63 -1.88 21.81
CA THR A 18 -9.49 -1.73 22.71
C THR A 18 -8.20 -1.88 21.90
N PHE A 19 -7.32 -0.87 21.95
CA PHE A 19 -6.01 -0.93 21.32
C PHE A 19 -4.98 -0.11 22.11
N SER A 20 -3.73 -0.57 22.10
CA SER A 20 -2.57 0.20 22.58
C SER A 20 -1.88 0.89 21.39
N GLN A 21 -1.17 1.99 21.66
CA GLN A 21 -0.43 2.78 20.67
C GLN A 21 1.06 2.80 21.02
N TYR A 22 1.90 2.66 20.00
CA TYR A 22 3.36 2.64 20.13
C TYR A 22 3.93 3.56 19.04
N GLU A 23 4.32 4.77 19.44
CA GLU A 23 4.94 5.75 18.55
C GLU A 23 6.41 5.39 18.30
N HIS A 24 6.86 5.56 17.06
CA HIS A 24 8.24 5.32 16.66
C HIS A 24 8.61 6.22 15.47
N PRO A 25 9.90 6.39 15.14
CA PRO A 25 10.31 6.97 13.86
C PRO A 25 9.65 6.25 12.68
N VAL A 26 9.60 6.93 11.53
CA VAL A 26 9.18 6.33 10.26
C VAL A 26 10.08 5.12 9.95
N ILE A 27 9.52 3.92 10.01
CA ILE A 27 10.20 2.66 9.65
C ILE A 27 9.73 2.16 8.29
N LEU A 28 10.59 1.45 7.57
CA LEU A 28 10.25 0.84 6.29
C LEU A 28 10.41 -0.69 6.30
N THR A 29 11.26 -1.26 7.16
CA THR A 29 11.46 -2.72 7.23
C THR A 29 10.87 -3.36 8.49
N VAL A 30 10.64 -4.68 8.46
CA VAL A 30 10.09 -5.44 9.60
C VAL A 30 11.10 -5.51 10.74
N GLU A 31 12.38 -5.66 10.40
CA GLU A 31 13.55 -5.70 11.28
C GLU A 31 13.81 -4.33 11.96
N GLU A 32 13.25 -3.24 11.42
CA GLU A 32 13.18 -1.96 12.12
C GLU A 32 12.03 -1.94 13.14
N GLY A 33 10.85 -2.45 12.78
CA GLY A 33 9.70 -2.56 13.68
C GLY A 33 9.95 -3.47 14.90
N GLU A 34 10.70 -4.56 14.72
CA GLU A 34 11.06 -5.50 15.80
C GLU A 34 11.77 -4.80 16.97
N LYS A 35 12.54 -3.74 16.70
CA LYS A 35 13.25 -2.93 17.70
C LYS A 35 12.31 -2.17 18.64
N TYR A 36 11.11 -1.85 18.19
CA TYR A 36 10.11 -1.06 18.93
C TYR A 36 9.04 -1.92 19.60
N VAL A 37 8.57 -2.99 18.93
CA VAL A 37 7.45 -3.82 19.43
C VAL A 37 7.76 -5.31 19.61
N GLY A 38 8.87 -5.84 19.08
CA GLY A 38 9.18 -7.27 19.13
C GLY A 38 9.37 -7.83 20.55
N ASN A 39 9.86 -7.00 21.47
CA ASN A 39 10.04 -7.37 22.89
C ASN A 39 8.74 -7.38 23.71
N LEU A 40 7.61 -6.92 23.17
CA LEU A 40 6.35 -6.80 23.91
C LEU A 40 5.55 -8.11 23.96
N GLY A 41 5.84 -9.06 23.06
CA GLY A 41 4.99 -10.22 22.78
C GLY A 41 3.85 -9.90 21.82
N GLY A 42 3.13 -10.92 21.37
CA GLY A 42 2.10 -10.80 20.33
C GLY A 42 2.66 -10.85 18.90
N GLY A 43 1.76 -10.90 17.91
CA GLY A 43 2.13 -11.16 16.51
C GLY A 43 2.36 -9.90 15.70
N MET A 44 3.60 -9.64 15.25
CA MET A 44 3.85 -8.59 14.25
C MET A 44 3.24 -8.98 12.90
N SER A 45 2.51 -8.05 12.26
CA SER A 45 2.00 -8.25 10.90
C SER A 45 2.98 -7.77 9.82
N LYS A 46 2.95 -8.44 8.67
CA LYS A 46 3.49 -7.97 7.39
C LYS A 46 2.36 -7.95 6.36
N ASN A 47 2.43 -7.00 5.42
CA ASN A 47 1.34 -6.76 4.48
C ASN A 47 1.87 -6.73 3.03
N LEU A 48 1.32 -7.58 2.17
CA LEU A 48 1.63 -7.62 0.74
C LEU A 48 0.47 -7.04 -0.05
N PHE A 49 0.73 -6.02 -0.88
CA PHE A 49 -0.24 -5.54 -1.86
C PHE A 49 0.00 -6.22 -3.22
N LEU A 50 -0.96 -7.04 -3.65
CA LEU A 50 -0.87 -7.90 -4.83
C LEU A 50 -1.92 -7.51 -5.86
N LYS A 51 -1.66 -7.82 -7.14
CA LYS A 51 -2.68 -7.76 -8.20
C LYS A 51 -2.60 -8.92 -9.18
N ASP A 52 -3.74 -9.27 -9.77
CA ASP A 52 -3.84 -10.33 -10.77
C ASP A 52 -3.74 -9.84 -12.23
N ARG A 53 -3.94 -10.73 -13.20
CA ARG A 53 -3.90 -10.42 -14.63
C ARG A 53 -5.11 -9.59 -15.11
N LYS A 54 -6.19 -9.51 -14.33
CA LYS A 54 -7.39 -8.70 -14.58
C LYS A 54 -7.39 -7.35 -13.84
N GLN A 55 -6.25 -6.96 -13.27
CA GLN A 55 -6.10 -5.76 -12.42
C GLN A 55 -7.02 -5.76 -11.19
N ARG A 56 -7.40 -6.93 -10.67
CA ARG A 56 -8.01 -7.02 -9.33
C ARG A 56 -6.92 -7.01 -8.27
N PHE A 57 -7.20 -6.37 -7.15
CA PHE A 57 -6.24 -6.06 -6.11
C PHE A 57 -6.55 -6.83 -4.82
N TYR A 58 -5.48 -7.19 -4.10
CA TYR A 58 -5.55 -8.00 -2.89
C TYR A 58 -4.56 -7.44 -1.85
N ILE A 59 -4.99 -7.27 -0.60
CA ILE A 59 -4.08 -7.15 0.54
C ILE A 59 -4.00 -8.51 1.19
N VAL A 60 -2.78 -9.05 1.31
CA VAL A 60 -2.50 -10.19 2.18
C VAL A 60 -1.86 -9.64 3.45
N SER A 61 -2.55 -9.77 4.58
CA SER A 61 -2.03 -9.43 5.90
C SER A 61 -1.73 -10.72 6.66
N ALA A 62 -0.47 -10.93 7.04
CA ALA A 62 -0.03 -12.16 7.70
C ALA A 62 0.97 -11.92 8.83
N LEU A 63 1.22 -12.92 9.67
CA LEU A 63 2.30 -12.82 10.67
C LEU A 63 3.66 -12.69 9.98
N ALA A 64 4.60 -11.99 10.63
CA ALA A 64 5.94 -11.75 10.11
C ALA A 64 6.68 -13.03 9.69
N ASN A 65 6.48 -14.14 10.41
CA ASN A 65 7.06 -15.46 10.15
C ASN A 65 6.31 -16.33 9.13
N THR A 66 4.99 -16.15 8.93
CA THR A 66 4.16 -16.97 8.02
C THR A 66 4.66 -16.94 6.57
N LYS A 67 4.84 -18.10 5.94
CA LYS A 67 5.34 -18.24 4.55
C LYS A 67 4.21 -18.19 3.53
N VAL A 68 4.00 -17.02 2.94
CA VAL A 68 3.01 -16.82 1.86
C VAL A 68 3.62 -17.19 0.50
N ASP A 69 3.39 -18.40 -0.01
CA ASP A 69 3.71 -18.73 -1.41
C ASP A 69 2.65 -18.14 -2.36
N ILE A 70 3.01 -17.04 -3.03
CA ILE A 70 2.17 -16.32 -4.00
C ILE A 70 1.72 -17.23 -5.16
N LYS A 71 2.48 -18.27 -5.53
CA LYS A 71 2.11 -19.24 -6.59
C LYS A 71 1.01 -20.17 -6.11
N VAL A 72 1.13 -20.69 -4.88
CA VAL A 72 0.11 -21.54 -4.23
C VAL A 72 -1.17 -20.73 -4.01
N LEU A 73 -1.06 -19.53 -3.42
CA LEU A 73 -2.18 -18.62 -3.22
C LEU A 73 -2.90 -18.29 -4.55
N SER A 74 -2.14 -18.02 -5.60
CA SER A 74 -2.68 -17.78 -6.95
C SER A 74 -3.40 -19.00 -7.54
N GLN A 75 -2.96 -20.22 -7.23
CA GLN A 75 -3.66 -21.45 -7.64
C GLN A 75 -4.95 -21.66 -6.83
N ARG A 76 -4.92 -21.43 -5.51
CA ARG A 76 -6.07 -21.55 -4.59
C ARG A 76 -7.17 -20.51 -4.82
N LEU A 77 -6.81 -19.32 -5.29
CA LEU A 77 -7.74 -18.31 -5.80
C LEU A 77 -8.26 -18.62 -7.22
N GLY A 78 -7.87 -19.75 -7.83
CA GLY A 78 -8.30 -20.11 -9.19
C GLY A 78 -7.74 -19.21 -10.30
N LEU A 79 -6.72 -18.40 -10.01
CA LEU A 79 -6.09 -17.45 -10.95
C LEU A 79 -5.03 -18.12 -11.85
N GLY A 80 -4.82 -19.43 -11.67
CA GLY A 80 -3.76 -20.20 -12.30
C GLY A 80 -2.38 -19.97 -11.66
N LYS A 81 -1.38 -20.72 -12.13
CA LYS A 81 0.01 -20.61 -11.67
C LYS A 81 0.61 -19.29 -12.18
N GLY A 82 1.01 -18.40 -11.26
CA GLY A 82 1.51 -17.06 -11.62
C GLY A 82 0.41 -16.12 -12.16
N GLY A 83 -0.80 -16.20 -11.61
CA GLY A 83 -1.87 -15.23 -11.81
C GLY A 83 -1.66 -13.94 -11.00
N LEU A 84 -1.18 -14.07 -9.75
CA LEU A 84 -0.78 -12.97 -8.88
C LEU A 84 0.65 -12.48 -9.11
N ARG A 85 0.90 -11.20 -8.81
CA ARG A 85 2.20 -10.55 -8.64
C ARG A 85 2.06 -9.34 -7.69
N MET A 86 3.15 -8.71 -7.27
CA MET A 86 3.08 -7.44 -6.53
C MET A 86 2.32 -6.38 -7.32
N ALA A 87 1.55 -5.55 -6.63
CA ALA A 87 1.02 -4.31 -7.19
C ALA A 87 2.14 -3.24 -7.26
N PRO A 88 2.11 -2.34 -8.27
CA PRO A 88 3.11 -1.28 -8.40
C PRO A 88 2.74 -0.11 -7.46
N ALA A 89 3.70 0.70 -7.01
CA ALA A 89 3.47 1.61 -5.87
C ALA A 89 2.53 2.79 -6.18
N GLU A 90 2.33 3.13 -7.45
CA GLU A 90 1.34 4.13 -7.88
C GLU A 90 -0.07 3.74 -7.41
N ALA A 91 -0.38 2.43 -7.45
CA ALA A 91 -1.64 1.88 -6.97
C ALA A 91 -1.83 1.99 -5.44
N LEU A 92 -0.76 2.27 -4.66
CA LEU A 92 -0.91 2.59 -3.23
C LEU A 92 -1.60 3.95 -3.05
N GLY A 93 -1.23 4.95 -3.86
CA GLY A 93 -1.88 6.26 -3.87
C GLY A 93 -3.27 6.22 -4.49
N GLU A 94 -3.42 5.54 -5.63
CA GLU A 94 -4.69 5.49 -6.38
C GLU A 94 -5.77 4.65 -5.68
N ILE A 95 -5.43 3.42 -5.26
CA ILE A 95 -6.40 2.43 -4.76
C ILE A 95 -6.47 2.47 -3.23
N LEU A 96 -5.33 2.40 -2.55
CA LEU A 96 -5.31 2.31 -1.08
C LEU A 96 -5.32 3.69 -0.38
N GLN A 97 -4.96 4.76 -1.08
CA GLN A 97 -4.79 6.12 -0.55
C GLN A 97 -3.86 6.18 0.68
N VAL A 98 -2.80 5.37 0.68
CA VAL A 98 -1.73 5.35 1.71
C VAL A 98 -0.35 5.55 1.05
N PRO A 99 0.65 6.11 1.76
CA PRO A 99 2.01 6.23 1.24
C PRO A 99 2.75 4.87 1.24
N LEU A 100 3.93 4.84 0.60
CA LEU A 100 4.81 3.67 0.59
C LEU A 100 5.15 3.23 2.04
N GLY A 101 5.25 1.92 2.25
CA GLY A 101 5.44 1.31 3.59
C GLY A 101 4.15 1.19 4.43
N CYS A 102 3.10 1.95 4.12
CA CYS A 102 1.87 2.00 4.95
C CYS A 102 0.77 1.02 4.50
N VAL A 103 1.13 -0.10 3.88
CA VAL A 103 0.17 -1.18 3.55
C VAL A 103 -0.28 -1.85 4.85
N THR A 104 -1.59 -1.94 5.07
CA THR A 104 -2.19 -2.38 6.32
C THR A 104 -3.63 -2.88 6.06
N PRO A 105 -4.18 -3.84 6.83
CA PRO A 105 -5.58 -4.25 6.70
C PRO A 105 -6.56 -3.07 6.85
N PHE A 106 -6.19 -2.02 7.58
CA PHE A 106 -7.02 -0.82 7.74
C PHE A 106 -7.21 -0.01 6.45
N ALA A 107 -6.35 -0.17 5.43
CA ALA A 107 -6.41 0.61 4.20
C ALA A 107 -7.70 0.37 3.38
N ILE A 108 -8.42 -0.73 3.63
CA ILE A 108 -9.69 -1.02 2.94
C ILE A 108 -10.88 -0.17 3.42
N VAL A 109 -10.65 0.73 4.39
CA VAL A 109 -11.57 1.79 4.84
C VAL A 109 -11.79 2.88 3.79
N ASN A 110 -10.85 3.05 2.86
CA ASN A 110 -10.92 4.06 1.82
C ASN A 110 -11.82 3.58 0.67
N ASP A 111 -12.76 4.42 0.20
CA ASP A 111 -13.73 4.05 -0.84
C ASP A 111 -13.09 3.55 -2.15
N SER A 112 -11.91 4.06 -2.49
CA SER A 112 -11.09 3.60 -3.62
C SER A 112 -10.63 2.14 -3.49
N ALA A 113 -10.56 1.62 -2.26
CA ALA A 113 -10.20 0.24 -1.95
C ALA A 113 -11.43 -0.68 -1.82
N ARG A 114 -12.66 -0.23 -2.15
CA ARG A 114 -13.89 -1.05 -2.05
C ARG A 114 -13.80 -2.40 -2.77
N ASP A 115 -13.13 -2.45 -3.92
CA ASP A 115 -12.98 -3.63 -4.78
C ASP A 115 -11.69 -4.43 -4.48
N VAL A 116 -10.96 -4.07 -3.41
CA VAL A 116 -9.80 -4.82 -2.89
C VAL A 116 -10.28 -5.96 -1.99
N ALA A 117 -9.81 -7.18 -2.24
CA ALA A 117 -9.97 -8.29 -1.31
C ALA A 117 -8.92 -8.21 -0.18
N LEU A 118 -9.35 -8.37 1.08
CA LEU A 118 -8.46 -8.52 2.22
C LEU A 118 -8.42 -9.99 2.64
N LEU A 119 -7.23 -10.57 2.59
CA LEU A 119 -6.95 -11.94 3.02
C LEU A 119 -6.12 -11.86 4.31
N LEU A 120 -6.68 -12.36 5.40
CA LEU A 120 -6.07 -12.35 6.74
C LEU A 120 -5.47 -13.73 7.05
N ASP A 121 -4.31 -13.75 7.71
CA ASP A 121 -3.71 -15.00 8.19
C ASP A 121 -4.49 -15.56 9.38
N GLN A 122 -4.87 -16.83 9.31
CA GLN A 122 -5.49 -17.52 10.44
C GLN A 122 -4.61 -17.50 11.71
N GLY A 123 -3.29 -17.36 11.56
CA GLY A 123 -2.34 -17.19 12.64
C GLY A 123 -2.64 -15.98 13.54
N PHE A 124 -3.28 -14.93 13.05
CA PHE A 124 -3.73 -13.82 13.90
C PHE A 124 -4.73 -14.26 14.98
N LYS A 125 -5.46 -15.37 14.79
CA LYS A 125 -6.41 -15.92 15.78
C LYS A 125 -5.73 -16.73 16.89
N THR A 126 -4.44 -17.05 16.78
CA THR A 126 -3.67 -17.74 17.83
C THR A 126 -2.89 -16.77 18.72
N GLN A 127 -2.89 -15.47 18.39
CA GLN A 127 -2.21 -14.43 19.15
C GLN A 127 -3.20 -13.75 20.12
N GLU A 128 -2.71 -13.34 21.29
CA GLU A 128 -3.47 -12.48 22.20
C GLU A 128 -3.77 -11.12 21.56
N TYR A 129 -2.80 -10.57 20.83
CA TYR A 129 -2.92 -9.38 19.98
C TYR A 129 -1.88 -9.39 18.86
N CYS A 130 -2.13 -8.60 17.82
CA CYS A 130 -1.22 -8.38 16.70
C CYS A 130 -0.92 -6.90 16.50
N PHE A 131 0.28 -6.59 15.98
CA PHE A 131 0.70 -5.23 15.66
C PHE A 131 0.39 -4.88 14.20
N PHE A 132 -0.21 -3.70 13.99
CA PHE A 132 -0.57 -3.17 12.69
C PHE A 132 -0.25 -1.67 12.60
N HIS A 133 0.06 -1.18 11.40
CA HIS A 133 0.21 0.26 11.14
C HIS A 133 -1.16 0.93 10.96
N PRO A 134 -1.48 2.01 11.70
CA PRO A 134 -2.75 2.73 11.59
C PRO A 134 -2.71 3.73 10.42
N LEU A 135 -2.60 3.22 9.20
CA LEU A 135 -2.46 3.98 7.93
C LEU A 135 -1.17 4.84 7.83
N SER A 136 -0.29 4.77 8.83
CA SER A 136 1.00 5.46 8.90
C SER A 136 2.06 4.58 9.57
N ASN A 137 3.32 4.71 9.16
CA ASN A 137 4.47 3.92 9.62
C ASN A 137 5.35 4.65 10.65
N ASP A 138 4.85 5.73 11.25
CA ASP A 138 5.37 6.38 12.46
C ASP A 138 4.67 5.88 13.76
N MET A 139 3.80 4.88 13.62
CA MET A 139 3.09 4.28 14.74
C MET A 139 2.78 2.80 14.45
N SER A 140 2.75 2.01 15.51
CA SER A 140 2.11 0.69 15.53
C SER A 140 0.98 0.71 16.57
N ILE A 141 -0.13 0.03 16.27
CA ILE A 141 -1.17 -0.26 17.26
C ILE A 141 -1.26 -1.77 17.49
N SER A 142 -1.54 -2.18 18.73
CA SER A 142 -1.85 -3.57 19.05
C SER A 142 -3.33 -3.76 19.37
N LEU A 143 -3.92 -4.81 18.80
CA LEU A 143 -5.29 -5.26 19.05
C LEU A 143 -5.46 -6.73 18.66
N ASN A 144 -6.49 -7.37 19.20
CA ASN A 144 -6.80 -8.78 18.94
C ASN A 144 -7.57 -8.98 17.63
N ALA A 145 -7.61 -10.23 17.15
CA ALA A 145 -8.30 -10.59 15.91
C ALA A 145 -9.82 -10.28 15.94
N HIS A 146 -10.48 -10.40 17.10
CA HIS A 146 -11.91 -10.09 17.24
C HIS A 146 -12.20 -8.57 17.09
N ASP A 147 -11.31 -7.71 17.57
CA ASP A 147 -11.44 -6.26 17.41
C ASP A 147 -11.09 -5.79 15.99
N LEU A 148 -10.17 -6.48 15.29
CA LEU A 148 -9.99 -6.30 13.84
C LEU A 148 -11.26 -6.70 13.08
N ASP A 149 -11.84 -7.86 13.40
CA ASP A 149 -13.14 -8.32 12.88
C ASP A 149 -14.25 -7.29 13.09
N LYS A 150 -14.29 -6.68 14.27
CA LYS A 150 -15.26 -5.66 14.67
C LYS A 150 -15.10 -4.38 13.85
N PHE A 151 -13.86 -3.94 13.60
CA PHE A 151 -13.57 -2.84 12.69
C PHE A 151 -14.06 -3.15 11.26
N LEU A 152 -13.66 -4.29 10.71
CA LEU A 152 -13.96 -4.70 9.33
C LEU A 152 -15.48 -4.79 9.09
N LYS A 153 -16.22 -5.42 10.01
CA LYS A 153 -17.69 -5.51 9.94
C LYS A 153 -18.37 -4.14 10.03
N SER A 154 -17.78 -3.19 10.78
CA SER A 154 -18.30 -1.81 10.87
C SER A 154 -18.19 -0.99 9.58
N ILE A 155 -17.36 -1.43 8.63
CA ILE A 155 -17.22 -0.85 7.29
C ILE A 155 -17.80 -1.76 6.19
N GLY A 156 -18.64 -2.72 6.56
CA GLY A 156 -19.33 -3.62 5.62
C GLY A 156 -18.43 -4.67 4.96
N ARG A 157 -17.37 -5.12 5.65
CA ARG A 157 -16.39 -6.08 5.13
C ARG A 157 -16.34 -7.34 5.99
N ASP A 158 -16.60 -8.49 5.39
CA ASP A 158 -16.49 -9.78 6.07
C ASP A 158 -15.03 -10.27 6.15
N PRO A 159 -14.49 -10.57 7.35
CA PRO A 159 -13.11 -11.00 7.54
C PRO A 159 -12.81 -12.37 6.93
N SER A 160 -11.98 -12.37 5.89
CA SER A 160 -11.63 -13.59 5.13
C SER A 160 -10.30 -14.16 5.60
N TYR A 161 -10.36 -15.14 6.50
CA TYR A 161 -9.19 -15.81 7.07
C TYR A 161 -8.72 -17.00 6.23
N VAL A 162 -7.40 -17.10 6.07
CA VAL A 162 -6.72 -18.06 5.19
C VAL A 162 -5.55 -18.69 5.95
N ASP A 163 -5.43 -20.02 5.86
CA ASP A 163 -4.19 -20.72 6.12
C ASP A 163 -3.23 -20.46 4.95
N PHE A 164 -2.18 -19.65 5.13
CA PHE A 164 -1.24 -19.35 4.03
C PHE A 164 -0.14 -20.39 3.85
N GLU A 165 0.12 -21.25 4.83
CA GLU A 165 1.15 -22.30 4.73
C GLU A 165 0.58 -23.62 4.18
N ALA A 166 -0.75 -23.81 4.24
CA ALA A 166 -1.45 -24.91 3.58
C ALA A 166 -1.25 -24.88 2.05
N ASN A 167 -0.76 -26.02 1.53
CA ASN A 167 -0.50 -26.27 0.11
C ASN A 167 -1.42 -27.40 -0.45
N PRO A 168 -2.74 -27.16 -0.57
CA PRO A 168 -3.66 -28.13 -1.16
C PRO A 168 -3.45 -28.28 -2.67
N THR A 169 -3.63 -29.50 -3.17
CA THR A 169 -3.65 -29.79 -4.61
C THR A 169 -4.90 -29.18 -5.25
N VAL A 170 -4.72 -28.37 -6.29
CA VAL A 170 -5.82 -27.84 -7.12
C VAL A 170 -5.91 -28.65 -8.41
N SER A 171 -7.04 -29.31 -8.64
CA SER A 171 -7.30 -30.21 -9.78
C SER A 171 -8.72 -30.00 -10.35
N LYS A 172 -9.21 -30.93 -11.18
CA LYS A 172 -10.63 -30.95 -11.59
C LYS A 172 -11.56 -31.40 -10.46
N ASP A 173 -11.07 -32.36 -9.66
CA ASP A 173 -11.82 -33.03 -8.60
C ASP A 173 -11.68 -32.31 -7.25
N GLN A 174 -10.63 -31.52 -7.09
CA GLN A 174 -10.38 -30.62 -5.97
C GLN A 174 -10.28 -29.17 -6.48
N PRO A 175 -11.40 -28.43 -6.58
CA PRO A 175 -11.43 -27.08 -7.11
C PRO A 175 -10.71 -26.07 -6.17
N PRO A 176 -10.38 -24.86 -6.66
CA PRO A 176 -9.66 -23.87 -5.87
C PRO A 176 -10.49 -23.39 -4.66
N ASP A 177 -9.95 -23.59 -3.45
CA ASP A 177 -10.66 -23.40 -2.18
C ASP A 177 -10.94 -21.93 -1.84
N LEU A 178 -10.15 -20.99 -2.38
CA LEU A 178 -10.29 -19.55 -2.14
C LEU A 178 -10.97 -18.83 -3.32
N ALA A 179 -11.51 -19.54 -4.32
CA ALA A 179 -12.12 -18.94 -5.51
C ALA A 179 -13.23 -17.92 -5.21
N ALA A 180 -13.94 -18.06 -4.09
CA ALA A 180 -14.97 -17.13 -3.64
C ALA A 180 -14.43 -15.79 -3.08
N LEU A 181 -13.15 -15.73 -2.68
CA LEU A 181 -12.49 -14.54 -2.14
C LEU A 181 -11.90 -13.62 -3.22
N VAL A 182 -12.11 -13.98 -4.48
CA VAL A 182 -11.63 -13.26 -5.65
C VAL A 182 -12.60 -12.12 -5.98
N PRO A 183 -12.14 -10.85 -6.07
CA PRO A 183 -13.03 -9.74 -6.39
C PRO A 183 -13.80 -9.92 -7.71
N PRO A 184 -14.99 -9.29 -7.84
CA PRO A 184 -15.59 -9.11 -9.15
C PRO A 184 -14.59 -8.43 -10.08
N SER A 185 -14.62 -8.80 -11.36
CA SER A 185 -13.83 -8.06 -12.35
C SER A 185 -14.52 -6.73 -12.58
N LEU A 186 -13.87 -5.61 -12.24
CA LEU A 186 -14.31 -4.29 -12.70
C LEU A 186 -14.46 -4.37 -14.22
N GLY A 187 -15.69 -4.15 -14.70
CA GLY A 187 -15.94 -4.05 -16.13
C GLY A 187 -15.11 -2.90 -16.69
N VAL A 188 -14.48 -3.11 -17.83
CA VAL A 188 -13.77 -2.05 -18.55
C VAL A 188 -14.75 -0.89 -18.73
N MET A 189 -14.45 0.27 -18.14
CA MET A 189 -15.26 1.46 -18.35
C MET A 189 -15.35 1.71 -19.86
N PRO A 190 -16.55 1.87 -20.44
CA PRO A 190 -16.65 2.23 -21.84
C PRO A 190 -15.87 3.53 -22.07
N GLN A 191 -14.89 3.51 -22.98
CA GLN A 191 -14.41 4.76 -23.54
C GLN A 191 -15.60 5.40 -24.25
N GLN A 192 -16.13 6.48 -23.68
CA GLN A 192 -17.11 7.29 -24.39
C GLN A 192 -16.42 7.90 -25.61
N SER A 193 -16.71 7.33 -26.78
CA SER A 193 -16.29 7.84 -28.07
C SER A 193 -17.09 9.12 -28.38
N GLU A 194 -16.64 10.25 -27.83
CA GLU A 194 -17.20 11.57 -28.14
C GLU A 194 -16.87 11.94 -29.58
N THR A 195 -17.82 11.64 -30.48
CA THR A 195 -17.81 12.10 -31.86
C THR A 195 -19.00 13.03 -32.07
N GLN A 196 -18.83 14.33 -31.80
CA GLN A 196 -19.68 15.36 -32.41
C GLN A 196 -18.99 16.74 -32.44
N PRO A 197 -18.85 17.37 -33.62
CA PRO A 197 -18.42 18.77 -33.76
C PRO A 197 -19.63 19.73 -33.85
N SER A 198 -19.34 21.04 -33.82
CA SER A 198 -20.31 22.17 -33.79
C SER A 198 -20.88 22.42 -32.38
N SER A 199 -21.11 23.66 -31.92
CA SER A 199 -21.27 24.92 -32.69
C SER A 199 -20.44 26.10 -32.18
N GLN A 200 -20.25 27.07 -33.08
CA GLN A 200 -19.53 28.33 -32.84
C GLN A 200 -20.41 29.38 -32.14
N VAL A 201 -19.78 30.33 -31.46
CA VAL A 201 -20.38 31.56 -30.89
C VAL A 201 -19.51 32.74 -31.41
N PRO A 202 -20.10 33.90 -31.76
CA PRO A 202 -19.59 34.69 -32.91
C PRO A 202 -18.49 35.70 -32.56
N ALA A 203 -17.91 36.28 -33.62
CA ALA A 203 -16.84 37.26 -33.54
C ALA A 203 -17.32 38.70 -33.86
N ASP A 204 -16.74 39.63 -33.08
CA ASP A 204 -16.32 40.99 -33.46
C ASP A 204 -17.35 42.10 -33.75
N GLY A 205 -16.88 43.35 -33.56
CA GLY A 205 -17.47 44.57 -34.12
C GLY A 205 -17.95 45.64 -33.13
N ASN A 206 -17.04 46.49 -32.61
CA ASN A 206 -17.14 47.95 -32.84
C ASN A 206 -16.00 48.84 -32.25
N HIS A 207 -15.35 49.58 -33.16
CA HIS A 207 -15.15 51.03 -33.12
C HIS A 207 -14.07 51.74 -32.23
N VAL A 208 -12.85 51.86 -32.80
CA VAL A 208 -12.12 53.14 -33.08
C VAL A 208 -11.54 54.01 -31.94
N SER A 209 -10.19 54.15 -31.98
CA SER A 209 -9.34 55.31 -31.55
C SER A 209 -9.28 55.68 -30.05
N VAL A 210 -8.28 56.42 -29.52
CA VAL A 210 -7.30 57.38 -30.10
C VAL A 210 -5.85 57.13 -29.62
N ASN A 211 -4.90 57.58 -30.44
CA ASN A 211 -3.44 57.61 -30.27
C ASN A 211 -2.92 58.37 -29.03
N ASN A 212 -1.85 57.90 -28.36
CA ASN A 212 -0.56 58.62 -28.31
C ASN A 212 0.60 57.88 -27.60
N LYS A 213 1.83 58.34 -27.85
CA LYS A 213 3.11 57.80 -27.35
C LYS A 213 3.58 58.50 -26.06
N SER A 214 4.38 57.83 -25.20
CA SER A 214 5.84 58.07 -25.09
C SER A 214 6.53 57.57 -23.79
N GLN A 215 7.62 56.80 -23.98
CA GLN A 215 8.95 56.90 -23.33
C GLN A 215 9.12 57.04 -21.79
N THR A 216 9.66 55.96 -21.18
CA THR A 216 10.85 55.86 -20.27
C THR A 216 11.08 56.84 -19.09
N VAL A 217 11.51 56.32 -17.92
CA VAL A 217 12.86 56.56 -17.32
C VAL A 217 13.15 55.67 -16.07
N SER A 218 14.44 55.55 -15.72
CA SER A 218 15.12 54.70 -14.69
C SER A 218 14.95 55.10 -13.20
N GLY A 219 15.18 54.15 -12.27
CA GLY A 219 15.58 54.40 -10.86
C GLY A 219 15.21 53.28 -9.85
N LYS A 220 16.00 52.21 -9.66
CA LYS A 220 17.13 52.02 -8.70
C LYS A 220 16.86 52.26 -7.19
N ASN A 221 16.75 51.17 -6.41
CA ASN A 221 17.53 50.80 -5.20
C ASN A 221 17.07 49.40 -4.73
N SER A 222 17.92 48.41 -4.41
CA SER A 222 18.89 48.29 -3.29
C SER A 222 18.17 48.22 -1.93
N VAL A 223 18.26 47.14 -1.13
CA VAL A 223 19.47 46.62 -0.43
C VAL A 223 19.57 45.06 -0.44
N LYS A 224 20.78 44.52 -0.18
CA LYS A 224 21.15 43.07 -0.05
C LYS A 224 21.20 42.57 1.40
N CYS A 225 21.01 41.26 1.59
CA CYS A 225 21.93 40.31 2.25
C CYS A 225 21.48 38.89 1.84
N ASP A 226 22.21 38.06 1.11
CA ASP A 226 23.56 37.49 1.33
C ASP A 226 23.65 36.56 2.56
N ILE A 227 23.56 35.24 2.31
CA ILE A 227 24.34 34.15 2.96
C ILE A 227 24.46 33.03 1.91
N GLN A 228 25.66 32.46 1.74
CA GLN A 228 25.95 31.42 0.75
C GLN A 228 27.03 30.46 1.27
N CYS A 229 26.68 29.20 1.50
CA CYS A 229 27.56 28.02 1.55
C CYS A 229 26.65 26.80 1.26
N SER A 230 26.88 25.97 0.23
CA SER A 230 28.08 25.20 -0.12
C SER A 230 28.36 24.05 0.84
N PHE A 231 28.12 22.81 0.38
CA PHE A 231 29.00 21.66 0.58
C PHE A 231 28.66 20.53 -0.40
N MET A 232 29.67 19.97 -1.08
CA MET A 232 29.53 18.80 -1.96
C MET A 232 30.87 18.05 -2.08
N TYR A 233 30.83 16.72 -2.15
CA TYR A 233 31.91 15.74 -2.40
C TYR A 233 33.01 15.46 -1.36
N HIS A 234 32.92 14.27 -0.76
CA HIS A 234 33.96 13.20 -0.64
C HIS A 234 33.20 11.89 -0.28
N LEU A 235 33.39 10.67 -0.82
CA LEU A 235 34.58 9.86 -1.20
C LEU A 235 35.57 9.69 -0.03
N HIS A 236 36.11 8.52 0.34
CA HIS A 236 36.02 7.11 -0.12
C HIS A 236 36.29 6.22 1.14
N GLU A 237 36.31 4.88 1.20
CA GLU A 237 36.28 3.74 0.27
C GLU A 237 35.92 2.45 1.08
N TRP A 238 35.34 1.40 0.47
CA TRP A 238 35.54 -0.01 0.92
C TRP A 238 35.50 -0.98 -0.26
N ASN A 239 36.30 -2.04 -0.20
CA ASN A 239 36.78 -2.75 -1.39
C ASN A 239 36.10 -4.10 -1.69
N HIS A 240 36.38 -4.62 -2.90
CA HIS A 240 35.94 -5.90 -3.42
C HIS A 240 36.07 -7.09 -2.45
N HIS A 241 35.11 -8.02 -2.53
CA HIS A 241 35.47 -9.44 -2.70
C HIS A 241 34.44 -10.18 -3.56
N ILE A 242 34.90 -10.79 -4.65
CA ILE A 242 34.13 -11.75 -5.45
C ILE A 242 34.50 -13.15 -4.95
N PHE A 243 33.49 -14.00 -4.73
CA PHE A 243 33.68 -15.44 -4.63
C PHE A 243 32.65 -16.16 -5.50
N LEU A 244 33.16 -16.93 -6.47
CA LEU A 244 32.38 -17.92 -7.22
C LEU A 244 32.31 -19.19 -6.36
N PHE A 245 31.11 -19.73 -6.15
CA PHE A 245 30.94 -21.14 -5.82
C PHE A 245 29.65 -21.68 -6.44
N ASP A 246 29.75 -22.88 -6.99
CA ASP A 246 28.70 -23.51 -7.79
C ASP A 246 27.95 -24.59 -6.99
N ASN A 247 26.67 -24.77 -7.35
CA ASN A 247 25.83 -25.95 -7.08
C ASN A 247 25.36 -26.33 -5.65
N TYR A 248 24.03 -26.49 -5.54
CA TYR A 248 23.30 -27.45 -4.69
C TYR A 248 23.54 -27.47 -3.16
N THR A 249 22.79 -26.62 -2.43
CA THR A 249 21.69 -27.05 -1.54
C THR A 249 20.90 -25.83 -1.05
N ILE A 250 19.64 -25.68 -1.49
CA ILE A 250 18.86 -24.45 -1.24
C ILE A 250 18.07 -24.55 0.06
N GLY A 251 18.77 -24.39 1.19
CA GLY A 251 18.19 -24.14 2.51
C GLY A 251 17.85 -22.67 2.73
N LEU A 252 16.96 -22.09 1.93
CA LEU A 252 16.64 -20.66 2.00
C LEU A 252 15.83 -20.29 3.25
N SER A 253 16.50 -19.73 4.25
CA SER A 253 15.88 -18.78 5.17
C SER A 253 15.59 -17.49 4.38
N PHE A 254 14.33 -17.33 3.95
CA PHE A 254 13.89 -16.16 3.20
C PHE A 254 13.95 -14.90 4.07
N HIS A 255 15.09 -14.20 4.01
CA HIS A 255 15.14 -12.77 4.33
C HIS A 255 14.13 -12.08 3.41
N VAL A 256 13.19 -11.34 4.00
CA VAL A 256 12.18 -10.63 3.24
C VAL A 256 12.84 -9.39 2.65
N TYR A 257 13.42 -9.55 1.46
CA TYR A 257 13.76 -8.41 0.61
C TYR A 257 12.47 -7.64 0.32
N LEU A 258 12.23 -6.62 1.13
CA LEU A 258 11.33 -5.54 0.80
C LEU A 258 11.95 -4.85 -0.41
N PHE A 259 11.41 -5.13 -1.60
CA PHE A 259 11.87 -4.51 -2.84
C PHE A 259 11.55 -3.01 -2.80
N PHE A 260 12.54 -2.23 -2.36
CA PHE A 260 12.87 -1.01 -3.08
C PHE A 260 13.16 -1.42 -4.54
N TYR A 261 12.53 -0.69 -5.46
CA TYR A 261 12.38 -0.98 -6.90
C TYR A 261 13.60 -1.60 -7.60
#